data_AF-A0A524DK42-F1
#
_entry.id   AF-A0A524DK42-F1
#
_cell.length_a   1.000
_cell.length_b   1.000
_cell.length_c   1.000
_cell.angle_alpha   90.00
_cell.angle_beta   90.00
_cell.angle_gamma   90.00
#
_symmetry.space_group_name_H-M   'P 1'
#
loop_
_entity.id
_entity.type
_entity.pdbx_description
1 polymer ?
#
loop_
_entity_poly.entity_id
_entity_poly.type
_entity_poly.pdbx_seq_one_letter_code
_entity_poly.pdbx_strand_id
1 'polypeptide(L)' 'MSCNQKIKNFPEKNSTILKEIIDKLNRIMKGKRRIMYSDIINLILREGLNGESYNNLIIWCNYKIRLGEIFVEF' A
#
# COMPACT_ATOMS: atom_id res chain seq x y z
N MET A 1 3.14 -19.37 13.46
CA MET A 1 3.48 -17.99 13.03
C MET A 1 2.31 -17.08 13.34
N SER A 2 2.52 -16.05 14.17
CA SER A 2 1.45 -15.11 14.56
C SER A 2 0.96 -14.31 13.35
N CYS A 3 -0.35 -14.04 13.25
CA CYS A 3 -0.96 -13.21 12.19
C CYS A 3 -0.21 -11.88 11.97
N ASN A 4 0.42 -11.34 13.01
CA ASN A 4 1.18 -10.10 12.98
C ASN A 4 2.48 -10.19 12.16
N GLN A 5 3.10 -11.37 12.02
CA GLN A 5 4.35 -11.52 11.26
C GLN A 5 4.11 -11.45 9.74
N LYS A 6 2.96 -11.96 9.26
CA LYS A 6 2.60 -11.90 7.83
C LYS A 6 2.35 -10.47 7.36
N ILE A 7 1.77 -9.63 8.21
CA ILE A 7 1.48 -8.23 7.89
C ILE A 7 2.76 -7.39 7.91
N LYS A 8 3.65 -7.60 8.89
CA LYS A 8 4.92 -6.85 8.99
C LYS A 8 5.81 -6.98 7.75
N ASN A 9 5.84 -8.16 7.12
CA ASN A 9 6.72 -8.45 5.98
C ASN A 9 5.99 -8.42 4.63
N PHE A 10 4.85 -7.74 4.50
CA PHE A 10 4.15 -7.61 3.22
C PHE A 10 5.05 -7.12 2.05
N PRO A 11 5.94 -6.12 2.23
CA PRO A 11 6.77 -5.61 1.14
C PRO A 11 7.69 -6.67 0.53
N GLU A 12 8.23 -7.59 1.32
CA GLU A 12 9.20 -8.59 0.86
C GLU A 12 8.60 -9.61 -0.10
N LYS A 13 7.30 -9.93 0.04
CA LYS A 13 6.61 -10.94 -0.78
C LYS A 13 5.73 -10.37 -1.88
N ASN A 14 5.39 -9.08 -1.81
CA ASN A 14 4.48 -8.40 -2.75
C ASN A 14 5.06 -7.08 -3.30
N SER A 15 6.39 -6.96 -3.32
CA SER A 15 7.11 -5.75 -3.76
C SER A 15 6.66 -5.28 -5.14
N THR A 16 6.34 -6.20 -6.06
CA THR A 16 5.89 -5.87 -7.42
C THR A 16 4.59 -5.07 -7.43
N ILE A 17 3.56 -5.52 -6.72
CA ILE A 17 2.24 -4.85 -6.71
C ILE A 17 2.33 -3.49 -6.02
N LEU A 18 3.06 -3.41 -4.91
CA LEU A 18 3.27 -2.14 -4.23
C LEU A 18 4.02 -1.14 -5.13
N LYS A 19 5.03 -1.59 -5.85
CA LYS A 19 5.78 -0.77 -6.80
C LYS A 19 4.90 -0.28 -7.96
N GLU A 20 4.08 -1.16 -8.54
CA GLU A 20 3.14 -0.79 -9.61
C GLU A 20 2.16 0.30 -9.16
N ILE A 21 1.60 0.16 -7.96
CA ILE A 21 0.69 1.15 -7.38
C ILE A 21 1.42 2.48 -7.12
N ILE A 22 2.63 2.45 -6.56
CA ILE A 22 3.45 3.64 -6.31
C ILE A 22 3.79 4.35 -7.61
N ASP A 23 4.20 3.63 -8.65
CA ASP A 23 4.53 4.20 -9.97
C ASP A 23 3.30 4.87 -10.58
N LYS A 24 2.12 4.25 -10.46
CA LYS A 24 0.87 4.84 -10.93
C LYS A 24 0.50 6.11 -10.17
N LEU A 25 0.62 6.11 -8.84
CA LEU A 25 0.39 7.29 -8.01
C LEU A 25 1.37 8.42 -8.36
N ASN A 26 2.65 8.10 -8.55
CA ASN A 26 3.65 9.08 -8.96
C ASN A 26 3.32 9.72 -10.31
N ARG A 27 2.83 8.95 -11.29
CA ARG A 27 2.37 9.48 -12.58
C ARG A 27 1.16 10.41 -12.43
N ILE A 28 0.19 10.05 -11.59
CA ILE A 28 -1.01 10.85 -11.34
C ILE A 28 -0.66 12.16 -10.62
N MET A 29 0.18 12.07 -9.58
CA MET A 29 0.49 13.18 -8.69
C MET A 29 1.63 14.05 -9.19
N LYS A 30 2.45 13.54 -10.14
CA LYS A 30 3.63 14.22 -10.70
C LYS A 30 4.59 14.71 -9.61
N GLY A 31 4.78 13.93 -8.54
CA GLY A 31 5.68 14.27 -7.43
C GLY A 31 5.29 15.50 -6.60
N LYS A 32 4.06 16.03 -6.74
CA LYS A 32 3.62 17.24 -5.99
C LYS A 32 3.65 17.08 -4.47
N ARG A 33 3.52 15.86 -3.97
CA ARG A 33 3.64 15.51 -2.55
C ARG A 33 4.04 14.06 -2.38
N ARG A 34 4.51 13.72 -1.17
CA ARG A 34 4.76 12.34 -0.73
C ARG A 34 3.48 11.50 -0.82
N ILE A 35 3.65 10.23 -1.18
CA ILE A 35 2.57 9.25 -1.23
C ILE A 35 2.21 8.85 0.20
N MET A 36 0.90 8.85 0.50
CA MET A 36 0.35 8.38 1.76
C MET A 36 -0.21 6.97 1.61
N TYR A 37 -0.28 6.22 2.70
CA TYR A 37 -0.94 4.90 2.70
C TYR A 37 -2.42 4.99 2.28
N SER A 38 -3.09 6.10 2.59
CA SER A 38 -4.46 6.36 2.13
C SER A 38 -4.58 6.53 0.62
N ASP A 39 -3.55 7.03 -0.07
CA ASP A 39 -3.56 7.15 -1.53
C ASP A 39 -3.57 5.79 -2.21
N ILE A 40 -2.82 4.83 -1.64
CA ILE A 40 -2.79 3.44 -2.10
C ILE A 40 -4.18 2.82 -1.96
N ILE A 41 -4.78 2.91 -0.77
CA ILE A 41 -6.13 2.39 -0.52
C ILE A 41 -7.14 3.01 -1.47
N ASN A 42 -7.10 4.33 -1.62
CA ASN A 42 -8.02 5.06 -2.51
C ASN A 42 -7.85 4.67 -3.97
N LEU A 43 -6.61 4.45 -4.44
CA LEU A 43 -6.37 3.99 -5.81
C LEU A 43 -6.96 2.60 -6.04
N ILE A 44 -6.70 1.65 -5.13
CA ILE A 44 -7.19 0.27 -5.23
C ILE A 44 -8.72 0.26 -5.31
N LEU A 45 -9.39 1.00 -4.42
CA LEU A 45 -10.85 1.09 -4.40
C LEU A 45 -11.41 1.77 -5.65
N ARG A 46 -10.82 2.89 -6.06
CA ARG A 46 -11.27 3.66 -7.24
C ARG A 46 -11.20 2.86 -8.53
N GLU A 47 -10.19 1.99 -8.66
CA GLU A 47 -9.97 1.18 -9.85
C GLU A 47 -10.64 -0.20 -9.77
N GLY A 48 -11.30 -0.52 -8.66
CA GLY A 48 -11.93 -1.83 -8.45
C GLY A 48 -10.92 -2.97 -8.48
N LEU A 49 -9.67 -2.74 -8.05
CA LEU A 49 -8.62 -3.75 -8.02
C LEU A 49 -8.92 -4.76 -6.92
N ASN A 50 -9.21 -5.99 -7.31
CA ASN A 50 -9.65 -7.07 -6.43
C ASN A 50 -8.65 -8.23 -6.45
N GLY A 51 -8.60 -8.99 -5.35
CA GLY A 51 -7.74 -10.16 -5.21
C GLY A 51 -7.03 -10.19 -3.86
N GLU A 52 -6.52 -11.37 -3.49
CA GLU A 52 -5.88 -11.58 -2.18
C GLU A 52 -4.72 -10.61 -1.95
N SER A 53 -3.89 -10.36 -2.97
CA SER A 53 -2.74 -9.46 -2.85
C SER A 53 -3.14 -7.99 -2.62
N TYR A 54 -4.20 -7.51 -3.27
CA TYR A 54 -4.72 -6.15 -3.05
C TYR A 54 -5.39 -6.01 -1.69
N ASN A 55 -6.12 -7.04 -1.25
CA ASN A 55 -6.69 -7.09 0.10
C ASN A 55 -5.60 -7.04 1.17
N ASN A 56 -4.54 -7.84 0.99
CA ASN A 56 -3.38 -7.84 1.88
C ASN A 56 -2.65 -6.49 1.87
N LEU A 57 -2.56 -5.82 0.72
CA LEU A 57 -1.98 -4.47 0.60
C LEU A 57 -2.82 -3.44 1.37
N ILE A 58 -4.16 -3.48 1.26
CA ILE A 58 -5.05 -2.62 2.04
C ILE A 58 -4.88 -2.87 3.53
N ILE A 59 -4.82 -4.14 3.96
CA ILE A 59 -4.62 -4.51 5.37
C ILE A 59 -3.29 -3.97 5.88
N TRP A 60 -2.22 -4.10 5.08
CA TRP A 60 -0.91 -3.57 5.42
C TRP A 60 -0.91 -2.04 5.53
N CYS A 61 -1.52 -1.32 4.57
CA CYS A 61 -1.65 0.13 4.62
C CYS A 61 -2.39 0.59 5.87
N ASN A 62 -3.51 -0.07 6.21
CA ASN A 62 -4.27 0.23 7.43
C ASN A 62 -3.46 -0.07 8.70
N TYR A 63 -2.68 -1.15 8.71
CA TYR A 63 -1.79 -1.45 9.83
C TYR A 63 -0.75 -0.35 10.02
N LYS A 64 -0.13 0.14 8.94
CA LYS A 64 0.83 1.26 8.99
C LYS A 64 0.21 2.56 9.51
N ILE A 65 -0.99 2.91 9.02
CA ILE A 65 -1.75 4.06 9.51
C ILE A 65 -2.05 3.94 11.01
N ARG A 66 -2.43 2.75 11.50
CA ARG A 66 -2.68 2.50 12.94
C ARG A 66 -1.43 2.63 13.81
N LEU A 67 -0.23 2.45 13.25
CA LEU A 67 1.04 2.71 13.95
C LEU A 67 1.41 4.20 13.97
N GLY A 68 0.62 5.07 13.33
CA GLY A 68 0.93 6.49 13.18
C GLY A 68 1.82 6.79 11.96
N GLU A 69 2.11 5.80 11.12
CA GLU A 69 2.86 6.00 9.88
C GLU A 69 1.90 6.50 8.78
N ILE A 70 2.14 7.72 8.28
CA ILE A 70 1.24 8.38 7.30
C ILE A 70 1.76 8.17 5.87
N PHE A 71 3.06 8.34 5.68
CA PHE A 71 3.71 8.32 4.38
C PHE A 71 4.30 6.95 4.10
N VAL A 72 4.26 6.56 2.83
CA VAL A 72 4.85 5.31 2.38
C VAL A 72 6.38 5.47 2.39
N GLU A 73 7.06 4.61 3.15
CA GLU A 73 8.52 4.49 3.17
C GLU A 73 8.87 3.12 2.57
N PHE A 74 9.70 3.12 1.53
CA PHE A 74 10.10 1.96 0.74
C PHE A 74 11.62 1.95 0.56
#